data_AF-A0A182FA25-F1
#
_entry.id   AF-A0A182FA25-F1
#
_cell.length_a   1.000
_cell.length_b   1.000
_cell.length_c   1.000
_cell.angle_alpha   90.00
_cell.angle_beta   90.00
_cell.angle_gamma   90.00
#
_symmetry.space_group_name_H-M   'P 1'
#
loop_
_entity.id
_entity.type
_entity.pdbx_description
1 polymer ?
#
loop_
_entity_poly.entity_id
_entity_poly.type
_entity_poly.pdbx_seq_one_letter_code
_entity_poly.pdbx_strand_id
1 'polypeptide(L)'
;MPPIKRISVLALILTSVVAVLAELESVENSLLGCASPHQQCLPRVLCAQGEPRGRRDVTGCTASDGVEGICCRPLAHAERVRRSLLHRVPDQLLSNAVREGHRVYARKMVQIEKDHSERKPETVQPSLVHRFHGSPFTRREQGDAVQDQHEAYEDVFVVRSLVEALNLTKEAPELQHGIDVAVDEGKKLHKRCIPPKHCDPAARYRSIDGSCNNPIPERSSWGAAGHPFERLLPPAYEDGVWAPRLHSAVTGRLLPNAREISVVVFPDNDRPDPQFNLLLMQFGQFMSHDFTRSASVRKGHEEVQCCLPDHSGPVHRERAHFACLPITVSPSDPFYSKFGIRIQHRHRRSELVPIQDVFLDPSRLLERSFFDDLLYSLIDQPQQQVDDSITHGLTRLLFAGRHPFGSDLASLNIQRGRDHALRPYNDYREWAGLPRITNFQQFGPVGERLASVYDSPEDVDLWVGGLLEPPAPGGALVGPTFATILSEQFARLKYGDRYYYTNGPQHNPGYFTVGQLQQIGRVSLATVICANIDHPEAFSVPQNVFLHPNEHKNPPVPCRSLPGIELSAWRGH
;
A
#
# COMPACT_ATOMS: atom_id res chain seq x y z
N MET A 1 51.05 -40.85 -42.26
CA MET A 1 52.02 -40.92 -41.14
C MET A 1 53.04 -39.80 -41.33
N PRO A 2 53.76 -39.37 -40.29
CA PRO A 2 53.34 -38.81 -38.99
C PRO A 2 53.49 -37.25 -39.07
N PRO A 3 53.71 -36.46 -38.01
CA PRO A 3 53.53 -36.68 -36.56
C PRO A 3 52.59 -35.67 -35.87
N ILE A 4 52.07 -36.07 -34.71
CA ILE A 4 51.44 -35.15 -33.74
C ILE A 4 52.56 -34.45 -32.96
N LYS A 5 52.45 -33.13 -32.74
CA LYS A 5 53.21 -32.40 -31.71
C LYS A 5 52.25 -31.69 -30.76
N ARG A 6 52.55 -31.77 -29.46
CA ARG A 6 51.75 -31.20 -28.37
C ARG A 6 51.90 -29.68 -28.36
N ILE A 7 50.79 -28.95 -28.27
CA ILE A 7 50.78 -27.54 -27.86
C ILE A 7 50.73 -27.52 -26.33
N SER A 8 51.69 -26.85 -25.69
CA SER A 8 51.76 -26.76 -24.24
C SER A 8 50.74 -25.78 -23.69
N VAL A 9 49.75 -26.30 -22.96
CA VAL A 9 48.59 -25.56 -22.41
C VAL A 9 48.98 -24.34 -21.56
N LEU A 10 50.16 -24.34 -20.92
CA LEU A 10 50.68 -23.19 -20.15
C LEU A 10 50.73 -21.87 -20.94
N ALA A 11 51.02 -21.91 -22.24
CA ALA A 11 51.19 -20.68 -23.04
C ALA A 11 49.88 -19.92 -23.29
N LEU A 12 48.75 -20.64 -23.32
CA LEU A 12 47.41 -20.04 -23.43
C LEU A 12 46.86 -19.59 -22.06
N ILE A 13 47.28 -20.24 -20.97
CA ILE A 13 46.86 -19.83 -19.61
C ILE A 13 47.53 -18.50 -19.23
N LEU A 14 48.83 -18.33 -19.49
CA LEU A 14 49.56 -17.14 -19.06
C LEU A 14 49.11 -15.83 -19.72
N THR A 15 48.72 -15.86 -21.01
CA THR A 15 48.17 -14.66 -21.67
C THR A 15 46.74 -14.33 -21.21
N SER A 16 45.90 -15.34 -20.98
CA SER A 16 44.55 -15.12 -20.41
C SER A 16 44.59 -14.61 -18.97
N VAL A 17 45.49 -15.13 -18.13
CA VAL A 17 45.59 -14.70 -16.71
C VAL A 17 46.08 -13.26 -16.58
N VAL A 18 47.04 -12.81 -17.41
CA VAL A 18 47.49 -11.40 -17.38
C VAL A 18 46.40 -10.44 -17.88
N ALA A 19 45.61 -10.84 -18.89
CA ALA A 19 44.47 -10.03 -19.34
C ALA A 19 43.39 -9.90 -18.24
N VAL A 20 43.00 -11.02 -17.61
CA VAL A 20 41.98 -11.03 -16.54
C VAL A 20 42.42 -10.27 -15.30
N LEU A 21 43.71 -10.33 -14.91
CA LEU A 21 44.21 -9.55 -13.78
C LEU A 21 44.29 -8.04 -14.09
N ALA A 22 44.63 -7.65 -15.33
CA ALA A 22 44.62 -6.25 -15.74
C ALA A 22 43.21 -5.65 -15.83
N GLU A 23 42.19 -6.45 -16.19
CA GLU A 23 40.79 -6.01 -16.12
C GLU A 23 40.32 -5.87 -14.66
N LEU A 24 40.70 -6.79 -13.76
CA LEU A 24 40.30 -6.73 -12.34
C LEU A 24 40.79 -5.47 -11.61
N GLU A 25 42.04 -5.05 -11.79
CA GLU A 25 42.55 -3.78 -11.20
C GLU A 25 41.85 -2.52 -11.75
N SER A 26 41.15 -2.61 -12.89
CA SER A 26 40.30 -1.53 -13.42
C SER A 26 38.85 -1.56 -12.89
N VAL A 27 38.35 -2.73 -12.47
CA VAL A 27 36.98 -2.91 -11.97
C VAL A 27 36.85 -2.46 -10.51
N GLU A 28 37.84 -2.70 -9.65
CA GLU A 28 37.78 -2.24 -8.25
C GLU A 28 37.74 -0.71 -8.10
N ASN A 29 38.29 0.05 -9.06
CA ASN A 29 38.21 1.52 -9.09
C ASN A 29 36.97 2.09 -9.81
N SER A 30 36.12 1.25 -10.41
CA SER A 30 34.89 1.69 -11.11
C SER A 30 33.58 1.28 -10.44
N LEU A 31 33.63 0.48 -9.37
CA LEU A 31 32.47 0.13 -8.53
C LEU A 31 32.18 1.12 -7.37
N LEU A 32 33.05 2.12 -7.16
CA LEU A 32 33.00 3.07 -6.03
C LEU A 32 32.47 4.48 -6.39
N GLY A 33 31.99 4.71 -7.61
CA GLY A 33 31.50 6.03 -8.00
C GLY A 33 30.83 6.06 -9.37
N CYS A 34 30.12 7.15 -9.66
CA CYS A 34 29.39 7.31 -10.91
C CYS A 34 30.27 7.86 -12.04
N ALA A 35 30.12 7.28 -13.23
CA ALA A 35 30.93 7.60 -14.40
C ALA A 35 30.80 9.06 -14.91
N SER A 36 29.75 9.79 -14.48
CA SER A 36 29.61 11.23 -14.73
C SER A 36 29.91 12.03 -13.45
N PRO A 37 30.79 13.06 -13.50
CA PRO A 37 31.08 13.92 -12.34
C PRO A 37 29.92 14.85 -11.93
N HIS A 38 28.76 14.73 -12.59
CA HIS A 38 27.51 15.41 -12.23
C HIS A 38 26.45 14.46 -11.66
N GLN A 39 26.76 13.16 -11.55
CA GLN A 39 25.90 12.15 -10.95
C GLN A 39 26.49 11.69 -9.61
N GLN A 40 25.61 11.35 -8.66
CA GLN A 40 25.98 10.76 -7.39
C GLN A 40 25.32 9.39 -7.28
N CYS A 41 25.94 8.48 -6.53
CA CYS A 41 25.29 7.21 -6.21
C CYS A 41 24.23 7.47 -5.15
N LEU A 42 22.96 7.38 -5.53
CA LEU A 42 21.84 7.69 -4.65
C LEU A 42 20.80 6.57 -4.69
N PRO A 43 20.14 6.26 -3.56
CA PRO A 43 18.90 5.50 -3.57
C PRO A 43 17.92 6.07 -4.59
N ARG A 44 17.29 5.21 -5.39
CA ARG A 44 16.44 5.55 -6.57
C ARG A 44 15.33 6.57 -6.29
N VAL A 45 14.96 6.75 -5.01
CA VAL A 45 13.95 7.71 -4.52
C VAL A 45 14.47 9.15 -4.31
N LEU A 46 15.80 9.37 -4.32
CA LEU A 46 16.43 10.70 -4.14
C LEU A 46 16.89 11.35 -5.47
N CYS A 47 16.65 10.66 -6.58
CA CYS A 47 17.01 11.11 -7.93
C CYS A 47 16.04 12.16 -8.47
N ALA A 48 16.54 13.07 -9.31
CA ALA A 48 15.72 14.12 -9.92
C ALA A 48 14.61 13.56 -10.84
N GLN A 49 13.35 13.96 -10.60
CA GLN A 49 12.33 13.90 -11.65
C GLN A 49 12.65 14.99 -12.69
N GLY A 50 13.25 14.59 -13.81
CA GLY A 50 13.69 15.53 -14.85
C GLY A 50 14.47 14.94 -16.03
N GLU A 51 14.95 13.69 -15.96
CA GLU A 51 15.51 13.02 -17.15
C GLU A 51 14.42 12.25 -17.90
N PRO A 52 14.21 12.50 -19.22
CA PRO A 52 13.14 11.87 -19.99
C PRO A 52 13.44 10.38 -20.18
N ARG A 53 12.53 9.53 -19.69
CA ARG A 53 12.67 8.06 -19.66
C ARG A 53 12.52 7.45 -21.06
N GLY A 54 13.57 7.57 -21.87
CA GLY A 54 13.59 7.12 -23.27
C GLY A 54 14.91 6.47 -23.74
N ARG A 55 15.87 6.22 -22.84
CA ARG A 55 17.10 5.47 -23.13
C ARG A 55 17.42 4.45 -22.04
N ARG A 56 18.21 3.45 -22.43
CA ARG A 56 18.73 2.38 -21.57
C ARG A 56 19.88 2.88 -20.70
N ASP A 57 20.41 1.99 -19.87
CA ASP A 57 21.62 2.17 -19.08
C ASP A 57 21.48 3.15 -17.90
N VAL A 58 20.59 2.78 -16.96
CA VAL A 58 20.65 3.27 -15.58
C VAL A 58 21.75 2.48 -14.86
N THR A 59 22.94 3.06 -14.73
CA THR A 59 24.07 2.41 -14.06
C THR A 59 23.77 2.24 -12.56
N GLY A 60 23.74 0.99 -12.09
CA GLY A 60 23.71 0.67 -10.66
C GLY A 60 25.07 0.96 -10.01
N CYS A 61 25.05 1.27 -8.72
CA CYS A 61 26.25 1.64 -7.96
C CYS A 61 26.07 1.32 -6.48
N THR A 62 27.17 1.30 -5.72
CA THR A 62 27.15 1.19 -4.26
C THR A 62 27.66 2.49 -3.66
N ALA A 63 26.87 3.11 -2.79
CA ALA A 63 27.25 4.32 -2.07
C ALA A 63 28.28 4.01 -0.97
N SER A 64 28.94 5.04 -0.43
CA SER A 64 30.00 4.89 0.57
C SER A 64 29.54 4.39 1.95
N ASP A 65 28.23 4.31 2.18
CA ASP A 65 27.58 3.64 3.32
C ASP A 65 27.25 2.16 3.03
N GLY A 66 27.69 1.62 1.89
CA GLY A 66 27.46 0.23 1.46
C GLY A 66 26.09 -0.01 0.80
N VAL A 67 25.36 1.05 0.44
CA VAL A 67 23.96 0.96 0.01
C VAL A 67 23.85 0.98 -1.50
N GLU A 68 23.15 -0.01 -2.07
CA GLU A 68 22.84 -0.04 -3.49
C GLU A 68 21.96 1.16 -3.89
N GLY A 69 22.38 1.82 -4.97
CA GLY A 69 21.72 2.97 -5.55
C GLY A 69 21.83 2.95 -7.08
N ILE A 70 21.45 4.07 -7.68
CA ILE A 70 21.65 4.32 -9.10
C ILE A 70 22.44 5.61 -9.30
N CYS A 71 23.22 5.65 -10.38
CA CYS A 71 23.91 6.86 -10.81
C CYS A 71 22.91 7.79 -11.48
N CYS A 72 22.49 8.80 -10.72
CA CYS A 72 21.59 9.83 -11.18
C CYS A 72 22.13 11.20 -10.78
N ARG A 73 21.66 12.26 -11.46
CA ARG A 73 21.84 13.60 -10.93
C ARG A 73 21.06 13.68 -9.60
N PRO A 74 21.65 14.21 -8.52
CA PRO A 74 20.88 14.63 -7.37
C PRO A 74 19.71 15.52 -7.84
N LEU A 75 18.59 15.49 -7.14
CA LEU A 75 17.60 16.57 -7.22
C LEU A 75 18.36 17.90 -7.21
N ALA A 76 18.08 18.80 -8.15
CA ALA A 76 18.81 20.07 -8.35
C ALA A 76 18.61 21.10 -7.22
N HIS A 77 18.21 20.61 -6.04
CA HIS A 77 18.06 21.28 -4.76
C HIS A 77 18.80 20.55 -3.63
N ALA A 78 19.13 19.26 -3.72
CA ALA A 78 19.70 18.48 -2.62
C ALA A 78 20.99 19.13 -2.04
N GLU A 79 21.94 19.49 -2.90
CA GLU A 79 23.18 20.18 -2.48
C GLU A 79 22.99 21.69 -2.18
N ARG A 80 21.78 22.25 -2.42
CA ARG A 80 21.41 23.64 -2.09
C ARG A 80 20.41 23.76 -0.93
N VAL A 81 19.87 22.65 -0.41
CA VAL A 81 18.98 22.61 0.76
C VAL A 81 19.77 22.71 2.09
N ARG A 82 21.11 22.71 2.04
CA ARG A 82 21.88 23.43 3.07
C ARG A 82 21.62 24.94 2.94
N ARG A 83 20.60 25.39 3.67
CA ARG A 83 20.07 26.77 3.82
C ARG A 83 19.12 27.24 2.71
N SER A 84 17.93 26.62 2.64
CA SER A 84 16.76 27.27 2.00
C SER A 84 16.16 28.38 2.91
N LEU A 85 14.97 28.87 2.56
CA LEU A 85 14.39 30.15 3.03
C LEU A 85 14.35 30.36 4.55
N LEU A 86 14.21 29.29 5.34
CA LEU A 86 14.06 29.32 6.80
C LEU A 86 15.12 30.19 7.51
N HIS A 87 16.39 30.14 7.10
CA HIS A 87 17.47 30.95 7.71
C HIS A 87 17.40 32.47 7.42
N ARG A 88 16.46 32.93 6.58
CA ARG A 88 16.19 34.37 6.37
C ARG A 88 14.93 34.84 7.11
N VAL A 89 14.19 33.90 7.69
CA VAL A 89 12.99 34.17 8.48
C VAL A 89 13.42 34.34 9.94
N PRO A 90 12.92 35.36 10.68
CA PRO A 90 13.24 35.48 12.09
C PRO A 90 12.77 34.24 12.86
N ASP A 91 13.62 33.68 13.72
CA ASP A 91 13.28 32.50 14.54
C ASP A 91 12.01 32.73 15.39
N GLN A 92 11.76 33.99 15.77
CA GLN A 92 10.55 34.41 16.46
C GLN A 92 9.27 34.27 15.62
N LEU A 93 9.33 34.41 14.28
CA LEU A 93 8.18 34.13 13.41
C LEU A 93 7.90 32.62 13.34
N LEU A 94 8.95 31.79 13.28
CA LEU A 94 8.84 30.33 13.30
C LEU A 94 8.28 29.85 14.65
N SER A 95 8.82 30.31 15.77
CA SER A 95 8.34 30.01 17.13
C SER A 95 6.89 30.50 17.35
N ASN A 96 6.49 31.63 16.77
CA ASN A 96 5.11 32.11 16.81
C ASN A 96 4.17 31.23 15.95
N ALA A 97 4.58 30.83 14.75
CA ALA A 97 3.79 29.98 13.86
C ALA A 97 3.57 28.58 14.44
N VAL A 98 4.61 27.96 15.00
CA VAL A 98 4.52 26.66 15.70
C VAL A 98 3.56 26.76 16.90
N ARG A 99 3.75 27.77 17.75
CA ARG A 99 2.90 28.04 18.92
C ARG A 99 1.44 28.31 18.55
N GLU A 100 1.18 28.96 17.42
CA GLU A 100 -0.16 29.14 16.88
C GLU A 100 -0.78 27.82 16.41
N GLY A 101 -0.02 26.97 15.71
CA GLY A 101 -0.48 25.63 15.29
C GLY A 101 -0.94 24.77 16.48
N HIS A 102 -0.10 24.68 17.52
CA HIS A 102 -0.46 24.02 18.80
C HIS A 102 -1.73 24.65 19.42
N ARG A 103 -1.82 25.98 19.46
CA ARG A 103 -2.99 26.70 20.02
C ARG A 103 -4.27 26.41 19.23
N VAL A 104 -4.20 26.34 17.90
CA VAL A 104 -5.35 26.03 17.03
C VAL A 104 -5.79 24.58 17.21
N TYR A 105 -4.85 23.64 17.25
CA TYR A 105 -5.14 22.23 17.50
C TYR A 105 -5.83 22.02 18.86
N ALA A 106 -5.24 22.52 19.95
CA ALA A 106 -5.79 22.41 21.29
C ALA A 106 -7.20 23.01 21.41
N ARG A 107 -7.44 24.18 20.81
CA ARG A 107 -8.78 24.80 20.75
C ARG A 107 -9.80 23.94 19.98
N LYS A 108 -9.39 23.36 18.86
CA LYS A 108 -10.26 22.49 18.04
C LYS A 108 -10.59 21.20 18.79
N MET A 109 -9.64 20.63 19.52
CA MET A 109 -9.86 19.45 20.37
C MET A 109 -10.84 19.73 21.51
N VAL A 110 -10.66 20.81 22.28
CA VAL A 110 -11.59 21.20 23.36
C VAL A 110 -13.03 21.39 22.84
N GLN A 111 -13.20 21.97 21.64
CA GLN A 111 -14.52 22.09 21.02
C GLN A 111 -15.12 20.72 20.64
N ILE A 112 -14.33 19.83 20.02
CA ILE A 112 -14.70 18.44 19.68
C ILE A 112 -15.04 17.59 20.93
N GLU A 113 -14.44 17.90 22.08
CA GLU A 113 -14.73 17.27 23.37
C GLU A 113 -16.06 17.77 23.95
N LYS A 114 -16.27 19.09 23.95
CA LYS A 114 -17.52 19.70 24.40
C LYS A 114 -18.74 19.29 23.55
N ASP A 115 -18.60 19.30 22.22
CA ASP A 115 -19.66 18.88 21.26
C ASP A 115 -20.06 17.39 21.37
N HIS A 116 -19.38 16.62 22.23
CA HIS A 116 -19.58 15.19 22.46
C HIS A 116 -20.10 14.91 23.87
N SER A 117 -19.62 15.61 24.91
CA SER A 117 -20.23 15.52 26.25
C SER A 117 -21.66 16.10 26.29
N GLU A 118 -22.00 17.00 25.37
CA GLU A 118 -23.37 17.47 25.13
C GLU A 118 -24.25 16.46 24.35
N ARG A 119 -23.69 15.38 23.79
CA ARG A 119 -24.44 14.26 23.18
C ARG A 119 -24.58 13.13 24.19
N LYS A 120 -25.81 12.63 24.38
CA LYS A 120 -26.00 11.37 25.13
C LYS A 120 -25.32 10.23 24.37
N PRO A 121 -24.39 9.46 24.98
CA PRO A 121 -23.84 8.29 24.34
C PRO A 121 -24.90 7.18 24.29
N GLU A 122 -25.19 6.67 23.09
CA GLU A 122 -25.91 5.40 22.97
C GLU A 122 -24.95 4.27 23.34
N THR A 123 -25.33 3.45 24.32
CA THR A 123 -24.50 2.37 24.87
C THR A 123 -24.45 1.14 23.95
N VAL A 124 -23.78 1.29 22.80
CA VAL A 124 -23.40 0.17 21.94
C VAL A 124 -22.39 -0.70 22.68
N GLN A 125 -22.81 -1.89 23.11
CA GLN A 125 -21.87 -2.86 23.66
C GLN A 125 -20.93 -3.35 22.55
N PRO A 126 -19.60 -3.39 22.77
CA PRO A 126 -18.68 -3.95 21.79
C PRO A 126 -18.89 -5.46 21.70
N SER A 127 -19.32 -5.92 20.51
CA SER A 127 -19.60 -7.32 20.25
C SER A 127 -18.32 -8.17 20.26
N LEU A 128 -18.47 -9.49 20.11
CA LEU A 128 -17.39 -10.44 20.36
C LEU A 128 -16.24 -10.29 19.34
N VAL A 129 -16.52 -9.77 18.15
CA VAL A 129 -15.60 -9.72 17.00
C VAL A 129 -14.75 -8.42 17.00
N HIS A 130 -15.23 -7.33 17.60
CA HIS A 130 -14.37 -6.18 17.96
C HIS A 130 -13.28 -6.59 18.99
N ARG A 131 -13.48 -7.68 19.74
CA ARG A 131 -12.40 -8.27 20.57
C ARG A 131 -11.42 -9.11 19.75
N PHE A 132 -11.88 -9.88 18.76
CA PHE A 132 -10.99 -10.70 17.90
C PHE A 132 -10.20 -9.89 16.85
N HIS A 133 -10.72 -8.75 16.37
CA HIS A 133 -9.99 -7.83 15.48
C HIS A 133 -9.31 -6.66 16.20
N GLY A 134 -9.30 -6.69 17.53
CA GLY A 134 -8.47 -5.83 18.37
C GLY A 134 -6.99 -5.93 17.98
N SER A 135 -6.22 -4.88 18.26
CA SER A 135 -4.79 -4.90 17.92
C SER A 135 -4.04 -5.92 18.79
N PRO A 136 -3.10 -6.72 18.24
CA PRO A 136 -2.29 -7.64 19.04
C PRO A 136 -1.35 -6.92 20.02
N PHE A 137 -1.13 -5.62 19.83
CA PHE A 137 -0.44 -4.73 20.75
C PHE A 137 -1.04 -4.75 22.15
N THR A 138 -0.18 -4.74 23.17
CA THR A 138 -0.56 -4.65 24.59
C THR A 138 -1.29 -3.33 24.90
N ARG A 139 -1.97 -3.24 26.06
CA ARG A 139 -2.60 -1.99 26.51
C ARG A 139 -1.65 -0.79 26.56
N ARG A 140 -0.35 -1.03 26.74
CA ARG A 140 0.68 0.01 26.75
C ARG A 140 0.92 0.53 25.33
N GLU A 141 1.28 -0.37 24.42
CA GLU A 141 1.49 -0.04 22.99
C GLU A 141 0.23 0.51 22.31
N GLN A 142 -0.98 0.12 22.76
CA GLN A 142 -2.24 0.73 22.33
C GLN A 142 -2.44 2.16 22.86
N GLY A 143 -1.95 2.47 24.06
CA GLY A 143 -1.94 3.83 24.61
C GLY A 143 -0.92 4.71 23.90
N ASP A 144 0.31 4.20 23.76
CA ASP A 144 1.41 4.85 23.03
C ASP A 144 0.97 5.17 21.59
N ALA A 145 0.37 4.21 20.86
CA ALA A 145 -0.13 4.42 19.50
C ALA A 145 -1.32 5.38 19.38
N VAL A 146 -2.11 5.61 20.44
CA VAL A 146 -3.15 6.66 20.47
C VAL A 146 -2.52 8.02 20.72
N GLN A 147 -1.50 8.13 21.57
CA GLN A 147 -0.75 9.37 21.74
C GLN A 147 0.00 9.75 20.46
N ASP A 148 0.69 8.80 19.80
CA ASP A 148 1.35 9.00 18.50
C ASP A 148 0.38 9.55 17.44
N GLN A 149 -0.87 9.07 17.40
CA GLN A 149 -1.91 9.62 16.52
C GLN A 149 -2.23 11.09 16.85
N HIS A 150 -2.48 11.40 18.13
CA HIS A 150 -2.82 12.77 18.54
C HIS A 150 -1.68 13.77 18.23
N GLU A 151 -0.43 13.40 18.51
CA GLU A 151 0.72 14.24 18.19
C GLU A 151 0.95 14.37 16.67
N ALA A 152 0.76 13.29 15.90
CA ALA A 152 0.90 13.35 14.44
C ALA A 152 -0.17 14.23 13.76
N TYR A 153 -1.34 14.40 14.38
CA TYR A 153 -2.33 15.39 13.92
C TYR A 153 -2.00 16.81 14.37
N GLU A 154 -1.37 17.00 15.53
CA GLU A 154 -0.89 18.30 15.98
C GLU A 154 0.17 18.88 15.03
N ASP A 155 1.11 18.04 14.56
CA ASP A 155 2.11 18.40 13.54
C ASP A 155 1.46 18.99 12.27
N VAL A 156 0.28 18.50 11.85
CA VAL A 156 -0.43 19.01 10.66
C VAL A 156 -0.88 20.46 10.85
N PHE A 157 -1.34 20.83 12.04
CA PHE A 157 -1.70 22.22 12.35
C PHE A 157 -0.45 23.10 12.44
N VAL A 158 0.63 22.60 13.04
CA VAL A 158 1.95 23.28 13.09
C VAL A 158 2.50 23.53 11.68
N VAL A 159 2.51 22.53 10.81
CA VAL A 159 2.99 22.66 9.42
C VAL A 159 2.10 23.62 8.61
N ARG A 160 0.77 23.60 8.80
CA ARG A 160 -0.11 24.60 8.16
C ARG A 160 0.16 26.03 8.63
N SER A 161 0.31 26.27 9.93
CA SER A 161 0.65 27.59 10.44
C SER A 161 2.04 28.05 9.98
N LEU A 162 3.00 27.14 9.80
CA LEU A 162 4.29 27.43 9.16
C LEU A 162 4.13 27.79 7.68
N VAL A 163 3.35 27.05 6.89
CA VAL A 163 3.07 27.37 5.47
C VAL A 163 2.43 28.73 5.31
N GLU A 164 1.43 29.03 6.16
CA GLU A 164 0.72 30.32 6.17
C GLU A 164 1.66 31.48 6.58
N ALA A 165 2.53 31.28 7.57
CA ALA A 165 3.51 32.29 8.00
C ALA A 165 4.70 32.49 7.03
N LEU A 166 5.06 31.45 6.27
CA LEU A 166 6.15 31.46 5.29
C LEU A 166 5.68 31.79 3.86
N ASN A 167 4.36 31.86 3.63
CA ASN A 167 3.72 32.06 2.32
C ASN A 167 4.23 31.05 1.26
N LEU A 168 4.33 29.78 1.63
CA LEU A 168 4.75 28.69 0.73
C LEU A 168 3.61 28.28 -0.21
N THR A 169 3.91 28.04 -1.49
CA THR A 169 2.95 27.42 -2.42
C THR A 169 3.03 25.89 -2.33
N LYS A 170 2.01 25.18 -2.85
CA LYS A 170 1.96 23.70 -2.84
C LYS A 170 3.09 23.03 -3.64
N GLU A 171 3.73 23.77 -4.55
CA GLU A 171 4.89 23.36 -5.32
C GLU A 171 6.22 23.48 -4.53
N ALA A 172 6.20 24.07 -3.33
CA ALA A 172 7.40 24.31 -2.52
C ALA A 172 8.17 23.01 -2.23
N PRO A 173 9.49 22.96 -2.53
CA PRO A 173 10.33 21.80 -2.23
C PRO A 173 10.28 21.38 -0.76
N GLU A 174 10.17 22.34 0.15
CA GLU A 174 9.99 22.16 1.60
C GLU A 174 8.79 21.26 1.94
N LEU A 175 7.67 21.36 1.21
CA LEU A 175 6.48 20.52 1.45
C LEU A 175 6.64 19.09 0.94
N GLN A 176 7.40 18.89 -0.14
CA GLN A 176 7.63 17.57 -0.71
C GLN A 176 8.66 16.75 0.09
N HIS A 177 9.66 17.43 0.68
CA HIS A 177 10.76 16.79 1.40
C HIS A 177 10.55 16.75 2.92
N GLY A 178 9.89 17.78 3.49
CA GLY A 178 9.65 17.98 4.91
C GLY A 178 10.31 19.28 5.42
N ILE A 179 9.64 20.00 6.33
CA ILE A 179 10.13 21.26 6.88
C ILE A 179 10.93 21.00 8.17
N ASP A 180 12.26 20.89 8.08
CA ASP A 180 13.15 20.71 9.25
C ASP A 180 13.29 22.03 10.03
N VAL A 181 12.25 22.37 10.81
CA VAL A 181 12.29 23.47 11.79
C VAL A 181 12.85 22.92 13.11
N ALA A 182 13.92 23.55 13.60
CA ALA A 182 14.36 23.41 14.97
C ALA A 182 13.47 24.27 15.87
N VAL A 183 12.59 23.63 16.63
CA VAL A 183 11.81 24.27 17.69
C VAL A 183 12.64 24.27 18.98
N ASP A 184 12.38 25.22 19.89
CA ASP A 184 13.01 25.28 21.22
C ASP A 184 12.96 23.92 21.94
N GLU A 185 14.00 23.63 22.73
CA GLU A 185 14.21 22.35 23.45
C GLU A 185 14.35 21.10 22.56
N GLY A 186 14.89 21.26 21.34
CA GLY A 186 15.60 20.19 20.61
C GLY A 186 14.72 19.16 19.90
N LYS A 187 13.39 19.26 20.00
CA LYS A 187 12.47 18.52 19.11
C LYS A 187 12.47 19.15 17.71
N LYS A 188 13.27 18.57 16.80
CA LYS A 188 13.12 18.80 15.35
C LYS A 188 11.83 18.17 14.84
N LEU A 189 11.13 18.85 13.92
CA LEU A 189 10.13 18.21 13.07
C LEU A 189 10.80 17.35 11.99
N HIS A 190 11.40 16.24 12.41
CA HIS A 190 11.71 15.14 11.51
C HIS A 190 10.42 14.45 11.06
N LYS A 191 10.44 13.85 9.86
CA LYS A 191 9.43 12.83 9.50
C LYS A 191 9.39 11.81 10.64
N ARG A 192 8.20 11.56 11.20
CA ARG A 192 7.96 10.57 12.28
C ARG A 192 8.13 9.13 11.77
N CYS A 193 9.35 8.79 11.36
CA CYS A 193 9.78 7.40 11.27
C CYS A 193 9.90 6.86 12.70
N ILE A 194 9.47 5.61 12.91
CA ILE A 194 9.67 4.92 14.19
C ILE A 194 11.17 4.99 14.55
N PRO A 195 11.56 5.42 15.76
CA PRO A 195 12.96 5.61 16.11
C PRO A 195 13.75 4.31 15.89
N PRO A 196 15.02 4.39 15.48
CA PRO A 196 15.80 3.18 15.22
C PRO A 196 16.04 2.40 16.52
N LYS A 197 15.91 1.07 16.44
CA LYS A 197 16.09 0.15 17.57
C LYS A 197 17.49 -0.46 17.55
N HIS A 198 18.02 -0.78 18.73
CA HIS A 198 19.22 -1.62 18.83
C HIS A 198 18.85 -3.08 18.50
N CYS A 199 19.63 -3.72 17.64
CA CYS A 199 19.31 -5.01 17.04
C CYS A 199 20.44 -6.02 17.26
N ASP A 200 20.07 -7.25 17.58
CA ASP A 200 21.00 -8.39 17.54
C ASP A 200 21.25 -8.82 16.07
N PRO A 201 22.49 -8.70 15.55
CA PRO A 201 22.79 -9.16 14.19
C PRO A 201 22.74 -10.70 14.06
N ALA A 202 22.81 -11.46 15.15
CA ALA A 202 22.74 -12.92 15.17
C ALA A 202 21.31 -13.48 15.35
N ALA A 203 20.30 -12.62 15.46
CA ALA A 203 18.91 -13.01 15.65
C ALA A 203 18.44 -14.00 14.55
N ARG A 204 18.07 -15.22 14.95
CA ARG A 204 17.60 -16.27 14.02
C ARG A 204 16.18 -16.07 13.49
N TYR A 205 15.37 -15.25 14.17
CA TYR A 205 13.93 -15.15 13.91
C TYR A 205 13.50 -13.69 13.77
N ARG A 206 12.46 -13.48 12.96
CA ARG A 206 11.78 -12.19 12.82
C ARG A 206 11.22 -11.75 14.18
N SER A 207 11.25 -10.45 14.44
CA SER A 207 10.43 -9.82 15.48
C SER A 207 8.94 -9.85 15.09
N ILE A 208 8.05 -9.78 16.07
CA ILE A 208 6.59 -9.72 15.83
C ILE A 208 6.17 -8.39 15.18
N ASP A 209 6.91 -7.31 15.41
CA ASP A 209 6.63 -5.99 14.84
C ASP A 209 7.41 -5.72 13.54
N GLY A 210 8.20 -6.67 13.02
CA GLY A 210 9.00 -6.51 11.81
C GLY A 210 10.29 -5.67 11.98
N SER A 211 10.55 -5.09 13.15
CA SER A 211 11.80 -4.37 13.43
C SER A 211 13.02 -5.30 13.43
N CYS A 212 14.22 -4.75 13.22
CA CYS A 212 15.48 -5.47 13.04
C CYS A 212 15.52 -6.43 11.83
N ASN A 213 14.60 -6.27 10.87
CA ASN A 213 14.73 -6.89 9.55
C ASN A 213 15.93 -6.28 8.80
N ASN A 214 15.96 -4.96 8.62
CA ASN A 214 17.15 -4.29 8.12
C ASN A 214 18.24 -4.24 9.22
N PRO A 215 19.48 -4.69 8.95
CA PRO A 215 20.55 -4.75 9.96
C PRO A 215 21.29 -3.41 10.16
N ILE A 216 21.09 -2.42 9.29
CA ILE A 216 21.72 -1.10 9.42
C ILE A 216 21.06 -0.37 10.60
N PRO A 217 21.81 0.13 11.61
CA PRO A 217 21.25 0.67 12.85
C PRO A 217 20.18 1.74 12.62
N GLU A 218 20.41 2.67 11.70
CA GLU A 218 19.53 3.80 11.34
C GLU A 218 18.26 3.36 10.58
N ARG A 219 18.23 2.11 10.08
CA ARG A 219 17.15 1.53 9.25
C ARG A 219 16.45 0.37 9.93
N SER A 220 16.86 0.02 11.14
CA SER A 220 16.30 -1.06 11.99
C SER A 220 14.77 -1.07 12.12
N SER A 221 14.10 0.08 11.99
CA SER A 221 12.63 0.19 12.08
C SER A 221 11.93 0.24 10.70
N TRP A 222 12.65 0.08 9.58
CA TRP A 222 12.05 0.04 8.23
C TRP A 222 11.20 -1.21 8.04
N GLY A 223 10.00 -1.03 7.50
CA GLY A 223 9.03 -2.12 7.30
C GLY A 223 8.34 -2.60 8.59
N ALA A 224 8.63 -1.99 9.74
CA ALA A 224 8.00 -2.35 11.00
C ALA A 224 6.51 -1.93 11.06
N ALA A 225 5.72 -2.65 11.85
CA ALA A 225 4.32 -2.33 12.09
C ALA A 225 4.17 -0.93 12.71
N GLY A 226 3.27 -0.13 12.14
CA GLY A 226 3.09 1.28 12.51
C GLY A 226 4.02 2.26 11.78
N HIS A 227 5.02 1.79 11.03
CA HIS A 227 5.88 2.66 10.21
C HIS A 227 5.03 3.36 9.12
N PRO A 228 5.27 4.66 8.83
CA PRO A 228 4.59 5.35 7.73
C PRO A 228 4.80 4.64 6.38
N PHE A 229 3.77 4.64 5.53
CA PHE A 229 3.87 4.13 4.16
C PHE A 229 4.91 4.92 3.35
N GLU A 230 5.75 4.21 2.59
CA GLU A 230 6.62 4.84 1.60
C GLU A 230 5.78 5.46 0.47
N ARG A 231 6.23 6.60 -0.06
CA ARG A 231 5.54 7.31 -1.15
C ARG A 231 6.29 7.12 -2.47
N LEU A 232 5.71 6.32 -3.36
CA LEU A 232 6.24 6.03 -4.71
C LEU A 232 6.36 7.28 -5.60
N LEU A 233 5.48 8.26 -5.38
CA LEU A 233 5.50 9.61 -5.96
C LEU A 233 5.21 10.63 -4.83
N PRO A 234 5.67 11.90 -4.94
CA PRO A 234 5.33 12.94 -3.99
C PRO A 234 3.81 13.12 -3.86
N PRO A 235 3.28 13.45 -2.66
CA PRO A 235 1.84 13.57 -2.46
C PRO A 235 1.21 14.72 -3.28
N ALA A 236 -0.07 14.58 -3.61
CA ALA A 236 -0.91 15.61 -4.23
C ALA A 236 -2.02 16.08 -3.27
N TYR A 237 -1.64 16.81 -2.22
CA TYR A 237 -2.58 17.54 -1.37
C TYR A 237 -2.97 18.88 -2.04
N GLU A 238 -4.22 19.31 -1.83
CA GLU A 238 -4.78 20.58 -2.32
C GLU A 238 -4.03 21.80 -1.75
N ASP A 239 -3.71 21.75 -0.46
CA ASP A 239 -2.92 22.75 0.28
C ASP A 239 -1.42 22.39 0.37
N GLY A 240 -1.00 21.30 -0.27
CA GLY A 240 0.36 20.75 -0.15
C GLY A 240 0.71 20.10 1.20
N VAL A 241 -0.20 20.07 2.17
CA VAL A 241 0.06 19.58 3.55
C VAL A 241 -0.83 18.40 3.94
N TRP A 242 -2.16 18.56 3.81
CA TRP A 242 -3.14 17.64 4.39
C TRP A 242 -4.50 17.64 3.69
N ALA A 243 -4.94 18.77 3.13
CA ALA A 243 -6.24 18.83 2.47
C ALA A 243 -6.25 17.89 1.24
N PRO A 244 -7.16 16.90 1.16
CA PRO A 244 -7.22 16.00 0.01
C PRO A 244 -7.52 16.78 -1.27
N ARG A 245 -7.06 16.31 -2.42
CA ARG A 245 -7.33 16.93 -3.73
C ARG A 245 -8.85 17.15 -3.92
N LEU A 246 -9.26 18.41 -4.07
CA LEU A 246 -10.65 18.84 -4.26
C LEU A 246 -10.90 19.43 -5.65
N HIS A 247 -9.91 20.10 -6.25
CA HIS A 247 -10.07 20.73 -7.57
C HIS A 247 -9.28 20.01 -8.67
N SER A 248 -9.75 20.20 -9.90
CA SER A 248 -9.05 19.83 -11.13
C SER A 248 -7.76 20.64 -11.26
N ALA A 249 -6.67 19.95 -11.59
CA ALA A 249 -5.39 20.61 -11.90
C ALA A 249 -5.42 21.36 -13.26
N VAL A 250 -6.43 21.09 -14.09
CA VAL A 250 -6.56 21.63 -15.46
C VAL A 250 -7.64 22.70 -15.58
N THR A 251 -8.83 22.49 -14.99
CA THR A 251 -9.97 23.43 -15.09
C THR A 251 -10.17 24.28 -13.85
N GLY A 252 -9.54 23.95 -12.71
CA GLY A 252 -9.76 24.61 -11.42
C GLY A 252 -11.15 24.40 -10.82
N ARG A 253 -12.03 23.62 -11.46
CA ARG A 253 -13.36 23.25 -10.93
C ARG A 253 -13.25 22.14 -9.90
N LEU A 254 -14.30 21.93 -9.10
CA LEU A 254 -14.37 20.80 -8.18
C LEU A 254 -14.32 19.46 -8.93
N LEU A 255 -13.60 18.50 -8.38
CA LEU A 255 -13.55 17.12 -8.88
C LEU A 255 -14.90 16.42 -8.69
N PRO A 256 -15.29 15.50 -9.59
CA PRO A 256 -16.50 14.72 -9.44
C PRO A 256 -16.56 13.96 -8.11
N ASN A 257 -17.78 13.81 -7.61
CA ASN A 257 -18.05 13.15 -6.35
C ASN A 257 -17.74 11.63 -6.45
N ALA A 258 -17.18 11.04 -5.38
CA ALA A 258 -16.78 9.63 -5.39
C ALA A 258 -17.94 8.65 -5.67
N ARG A 259 -19.15 8.98 -5.21
CA ARG A 259 -20.38 8.21 -5.45
C ARG A 259 -20.96 8.44 -6.84
N GLU A 260 -20.87 9.65 -7.35
CA GLU A 260 -21.22 9.96 -8.75
C GLU A 260 -20.36 9.15 -9.73
N ILE A 261 -19.04 9.13 -9.51
CA ILE A 261 -18.11 8.24 -10.25
C ILE A 261 -18.54 6.77 -10.08
N SER A 262 -18.82 6.31 -8.85
CA SER A 262 -19.21 4.91 -8.64
C SER A 262 -20.50 4.52 -9.35
N VAL A 263 -21.48 5.41 -9.46
CA VAL A 263 -22.78 5.12 -10.09
C VAL A 263 -22.68 5.15 -11.61
N VAL A 264 -21.85 6.03 -12.17
CA VAL A 264 -21.75 6.25 -13.63
C VAL A 264 -20.68 5.37 -14.28
N VAL A 265 -19.53 5.19 -13.63
CA VAL A 265 -18.39 4.46 -14.20
C VAL A 265 -18.51 2.96 -13.99
N PHE A 266 -18.97 2.49 -12.82
CA PHE A 266 -18.96 1.07 -12.44
C PHE A 266 -20.37 0.45 -12.37
N PRO A 267 -20.91 -0.09 -13.50
CA PRO A 267 -22.11 -0.91 -13.50
C PRO A 267 -21.98 -2.18 -12.65
N ASP A 268 -23.12 -2.77 -12.33
CA ASP A 268 -23.24 -4.10 -11.73
C ASP A 268 -23.55 -5.10 -12.86
N ASN A 269 -22.52 -5.80 -13.34
CA ASN A 269 -22.65 -6.89 -14.31
C ASN A 269 -22.05 -8.15 -13.70
N ASP A 270 -22.76 -9.28 -13.80
CA ASP A 270 -22.17 -10.60 -13.54
C ASP A 270 -21.33 -11.03 -14.74
N ARG A 271 -20.01 -11.18 -14.53
CA ARG A 271 -19.01 -11.57 -15.53
C ARG A 271 -18.03 -12.57 -14.91
N PRO A 272 -18.41 -13.85 -14.81
CA PRO A 272 -17.53 -14.90 -14.30
C PRO A 272 -16.21 -15.01 -15.09
N ASP A 273 -15.12 -15.24 -14.38
CA ASP A 273 -13.79 -15.48 -14.96
C ASP A 273 -13.72 -16.93 -15.49
N PRO A 274 -13.40 -17.14 -16.78
CA PRO A 274 -13.37 -18.46 -17.41
C PRO A 274 -12.10 -19.27 -17.10
N GLN A 275 -11.13 -18.69 -16.40
CA GLN A 275 -9.84 -19.33 -16.09
C GLN A 275 -9.58 -19.45 -14.58
N PHE A 276 -9.93 -18.43 -13.81
CA PHE A 276 -9.59 -18.32 -12.39
C PHE A 276 -10.81 -18.45 -11.46
N ASN A 277 -10.57 -19.01 -10.28
CA ASN A 277 -11.58 -19.26 -9.26
C ASN A 277 -11.54 -18.24 -8.11
N LEU A 278 -12.55 -18.32 -7.24
CA LEU A 278 -12.76 -17.39 -6.13
C LEU A 278 -11.64 -17.46 -5.07
N LEU A 279 -10.92 -18.58 -4.98
CA LEU A 279 -9.74 -18.72 -4.12
C LEU A 279 -8.63 -17.74 -4.50
N LEU A 280 -8.45 -17.42 -5.79
CA LEU A 280 -7.43 -16.45 -6.21
C LEU A 280 -7.74 -15.04 -5.68
N MET A 281 -9.00 -14.60 -5.79
CA MET A 281 -9.47 -13.34 -5.20
C MET A 281 -9.25 -13.34 -3.68
N GLN A 282 -9.65 -14.42 -3.00
CA GLN A 282 -9.52 -14.55 -1.55
C GLN A 282 -8.05 -14.59 -1.09
N PHE A 283 -7.17 -15.19 -1.87
CA PHE A 283 -5.73 -15.21 -1.62
C PHE A 283 -5.07 -13.85 -1.90
N GLY A 284 -5.55 -13.10 -2.88
CA GLY A 284 -5.19 -11.69 -3.10
C GLY A 284 -5.51 -10.81 -1.88
N GLN A 285 -6.70 -10.99 -1.29
CA GLN A 285 -7.07 -10.31 -0.04
C GLN A 285 -6.19 -10.76 1.14
N PHE A 286 -5.93 -12.06 1.28
CA PHE A 286 -5.04 -12.60 2.32
C PHE A 286 -3.64 -11.97 2.26
N MET A 287 -3.00 -11.97 1.08
CA MET A 287 -1.71 -11.32 0.88
C MET A 287 -1.76 -9.81 1.20
N SER A 288 -2.80 -9.10 0.75
CA SER A 288 -2.95 -7.67 1.00
C SER A 288 -3.04 -7.32 2.50
N HIS A 289 -3.64 -8.21 3.31
CA HIS A 289 -3.75 -8.06 4.76
C HIS A 289 -2.48 -8.44 5.54
N ASP A 290 -1.56 -9.21 4.94
CA ASP A 290 -0.25 -9.53 5.52
C ASP A 290 0.62 -8.26 5.59
N PHE A 291 0.84 -7.60 4.44
CA PHE A 291 1.75 -6.46 4.34
C PHE A 291 1.10 -5.06 4.37
N THR A 292 -0.24 -4.93 4.42
CA THR A 292 -0.89 -3.60 4.56
C THR A 292 -2.04 -3.55 5.57
N ARG A 293 -1.99 -2.58 6.49
CA ARG A 293 -3.15 -2.16 7.30
C ARG A 293 -3.04 -0.67 7.65
N SER A 294 -3.74 0.19 6.90
CA SER A 294 -3.88 1.60 7.28
C SER A 294 -4.56 1.73 8.65
N ALA A 295 -4.10 2.66 9.49
CA ALA A 295 -4.81 3.05 10.71
C ALA A 295 -6.12 3.80 10.38
N SER A 296 -6.89 4.15 11.40
CA SER A 296 -8.07 5.02 11.28
C SER A 296 -8.18 5.88 12.54
N VAL A 297 -8.62 7.13 12.36
CA VAL A 297 -8.66 8.13 13.43
C VAL A 297 -9.72 7.73 14.45
N ARG A 298 -9.34 7.65 15.72
CA ARG A 298 -10.24 7.42 16.85
C ARG A 298 -10.33 8.68 17.72
N LYS A 299 -11.39 8.78 18.51
CA LYS A 299 -11.50 9.75 19.61
C LYS A 299 -11.50 8.96 20.91
N GLY A 300 -10.32 8.80 21.52
CA GLY A 300 -10.13 7.82 22.59
C GLY A 300 -10.47 6.41 22.09
N HIS A 301 -11.48 5.77 22.68
CA HIS A 301 -11.95 4.45 22.25
C HIS A 301 -13.00 4.49 21.12
N GLU A 302 -13.65 5.62 20.86
CA GLU A 302 -14.75 5.73 19.88
C GLU A 302 -14.26 6.04 18.45
N GLU A 303 -15.09 5.77 17.43
CA GLU A 303 -14.87 6.23 16.05
C GLU A 303 -15.37 7.67 15.84
N VAL A 304 -14.85 8.36 14.81
CA VAL A 304 -15.04 9.80 14.59
C VAL A 304 -16.34 10.12 13.81
N GLN A 305 -17.45 10.36 14.50
CA GLN A 305 -18.78 10.60 13.88
C GLN A 305 -18.82 11.85 12.98
N CYS A 306 -18.80 11.65 11.64
CA CYS A 306 -18.71 12.73 10.65
C CYS A 306 -20.03 13.23 10.03
N CYS A 307 -21.14 12.51 10.23
CA CYS A 307 -22.45 12.89 9.68
C CYS A 307 -23.49 12.95 10.81
N LEU A 308 -24.65 13.54 10.51
CA LEU A 308 -25.80 13.53 11.43
C LEU A 308 -26.35 12.10 11.58
N PRO A 309 -26.95 11.71 12.72
CA PRO A 309 -27.42 10.34 12.96
C PRO A 309 -28.51 9.85 11.99
N ASP A 310 -29.22 10.78 11.35
CA ASP A 310 -30.24 10.56 10.32
C ASP A 310 -29.66 10.50 8.89
N HIS A 311 -28.34 10.66 8.75
CA HIS A 311 -27.61 10.76 7.46
C HIS A 311 -28.11 11.87 6.51
N SER A 312 -28.84 12.88 7.03
CA SER A 312 -29.39 13.97 6.21
C SER A 312 -28.34 15.00 5.78
N GLY A 313 -27.19 15.03 6.46
CA GLY A 313 -26.10 15.96 6.18
C GLY A 313 -24.83 15.69 6.99
N PRO A 314 -23.77 16.49 6.76
CA PRO A 314 -22.52 16.38 7.49
C PRO A 314 -22.67 17.01 8.88
N VAL A 315 -21.81 16.64 9.82
CA VAL A 315 -21.64 17.48 11.03
C VAL A 315 -21.11 18.85 10.57
N HIS A 316 -21.70 19.94 11.07
CA HIS A 316 -21.29 21.31 10.72
C HIS A 316 -19.79 21.51 10.94
N ARG A 317 -19.10 22.16 9.99
CA ARG A 317 -17.62 22.29 9.90
C ARG A 317 -16.90 22.69 11.21
N GLU A 318 -17.53 23.53 12.02
CA GLU A 318 -17.01 23.98 13.32
C GLU A 318 -17.00 22.86 14.37
N ARG A 319 -18.05 22.03 14.38
CA ARG A 319 -18.26 20.89 15.29
C ARG A 319 -17.75 19.55 14.72
N ALA A 320 -17.45 19.51 13.42
CA ALA A 320 -16.87 18.35 12.76
C ALA A 320 -15.42 18.14 13.21
N HIS A 321 -15.03 16.88 13.40
CA HIS A 321 -13.65 16.49 13.63
C HIS A 321 -12.78 16.86 12.42
N PHE A 322 -11.53 17.26 12.63
CA PHE A 322 -10.64 17.69 11.53
C PHE A 322 -10.36 16.58 10.50
N ALA A 323 -10.42 15.32 10.94
CA ALA A 323 -10.26 14.12 10.10
C ALA A 323 -11.53 13.72 9.30
N CYS A 324 -12.62 14.50 9.37
CA CYS A 324 -13.85 14.17 8.68
C CYS A 324 -13.81 14.48 7.18
N LEU A 325 -13.86 13.42 6.37
CA LEU A 325 -13.99 13.47 4.91
C LEU A 325 -15.22 12.65 4.47
N PRO A 326 -16.44 13.22 4.62
CA PRO A 326 -17.69 12.55 4.26
C PRO A 326 -17.90 12.49 2.73
N ILE A 327 -18.60 11.46 2.25
CA ILE A 327 -18.94 11.33 0.83
C ILE A 327 -20.40 11.77 0.65
N THR A 328 -20.63 12.91 0.00
CA THR A 328 -21.98 13.40 -0.28
C THR A 328 -22.70 12.53 -1.30
N VAL A 329 -24.03 12.48 -1.21
CA VAL A 329 -24.91 11.67 -2.06
C VAL A 329 -25.94 12.59 -2.72
N SER A 330 -26.14 12.43 -4.02
CA SER A 330 -27.09 13.26 -4.78
C SER A 330 -28.54 13.07 -4.29
N PRO A 331 -29.37 14.12 -4.28
CA PRO A 331 -30.82 14.00 -4.19
C PRO A 331 -31.44 12.99 -5.18
N SER A 332 -30.77 12.78 -6.33
CA SER A 332 -31.16 11.87 -7.41
C SER A 332 -30.41 10.52 -7.42
N ASP A 333 -29.65 10.15 -6.38
CA ASP A 333 -28.95 8.86 -6.33
C ASP A 333 -29.93 7.69 -6.53
N PRO A 334 -29.70 6.77 -7.48
CA PRO A 334 -30.67 5.73 -7.85
C PRO A 334 -30.93 4.68 -6.75
N PHE A 335 -30.15 4.68 -5.68
CA PHE A 335 -30.27 3.77 -4.54
C PHE A 335 -30.54 4.52 -3.23
N TYR A 336 -29.61 5.39 -2.81
CA TYR A 336 -29.62 6.01 -1.49
C TYR A 336 -30.75 7.03 -1.27
N SER A 337 -31.22 7.69 -2.34
CA SER A 337 -32.34 8.66 -2.25
C SER A 337 -33.63 8.04 -1.71
N LYS A 338 -33.86 6.75 -2.02
CA LYS A 338 -35.02 5.96 -1.56
C LYS A 338 -35.08 5.78 -0.05
N PHE A 339 -33.93 5.89 0.61
CA PHE A 339 -33.76 5.80 2.06
C PHE A 339 -33.56 7.17 2.72
N GLY A 340 -33.68 8.27 1.96
CA GLY A 340 -33.44 9.64 2.42
C GLY A 340 -31.96 10.04 2.58
N ILE A 341 -31.03 9.07 2.51
CA ILE A 341 -29.59 9.21 2.79
C ILE A 341 -28.94 10.26 1.87
N ARG A 342 -28.33 11.29 2.46
CA ARG A 342 -27.63 12.37 1.74
C ARG A 342 -26.12 12.37 1.92
N ILE A 343 -25.59 11.63 2.88
CA ILE A 343 -24.15 11.40 3.05
C ILE A 343 -23.86 9.95 3.45
N GLN A 344 -22.85 9.35 2.81
CA GLN A 344 -22.20 8.13 3.27
C GLN A 344 -21.09 8.43 4.29
N HIS A 345 -21.09 7.66 5.37
CA HIS A 345 -20.06 7.71 6.40
C HIS A 345 -18.72 7.14 5.92
N ARG A 346 -17.62 7.77 6.33
CA ARG A 346 -16.28 7.18 6.27
C ARG A 346 -15.94 6.57 7.64
N HIS A 347 -16.33 5.32 7.85
CA HIS A 347 -15.99 4.53 9.04
C HIS A 347 -15.34 3.21 8.65
N ARG A 348 -14.59 2.62 9.60
CA ARG A 348 -14.02 1.29 9.44
C ARG A 348 -14.58 0.37 10.52
N ARG A 349 -15.91 0.36 10.63
CA ARG A 349 -16.66 -0.61 11.42
C ARG A 349 -16.24 -2.02 11.03
N SER A 350 -15.50 -2.67 11.91
CA SER A 350 -15.65 -4.10 12.11
C SER A 350 -17.02 -4.34 12.74
N GLU A 351 -17.66 -5.44 12.32
CA GLU A 351 -18.96 -5.97 12.75
C GLU A 351 -20.20 -5.46 11.97
N LEU A 352 -21.10 -6.32 11.47
CA LEU A 352 -21.10 -7.80 11.27
C LEU A 352 -22.26 -8.14 10.27
N VAL A 353 -22.00 -8.95 9.21
CA VAL A 353 -22.87 -10.07 8.70
C VAL A 353 -24.20 -9.77 7.98
N PRO A 354 -24.55 -10.23 6.73
CA PRO A 354 -23.73 -11.02 5.02
C PRO A 354 -22.64 -10.12 4.50
N ILE A 355 -22.32 -10.14 3.20
CA ILE A 355 -21.62 -8.97 2.62
C ILE A 355 -22.51 -7.73 2.86
N GLN A 356 -23.81 -7.95 2.65
CA GLN A 356 -24.95 -7.50 3.45
C GLN A 356 -25.02 -8.26 4.81
N ASP A 357 -25.41 -9.57 4.73
CA ASP A 357 -25.47 -12.18 5.98
C ASP A 357 -24.27 -13.08 6.74
N VAL A 358 -22.97 -12.75 6.89
CA VAL A 358 -21.76 -13.62 6.97
C VAL A 358 -20.44 -12.81 7.09
N PHE A 359 -20.37 -11.52 6.68
CA PHE A 359 -19.11 -10.75 6.76
C PHE A 359 -18.66 -10.58 8.22
N LEU A 360 -17.54 -11.22 8.54
CA LEU A 360 -16.97 -11.40 9.88
C LEU A 360 -17.71 -12.40 10.79
N ASP A 361 -18.69 -13.19 10.32
CA ASP A 361 -19.38 -14.18 11.17
C ASP A 361 -18.50 -15.41 11.45
N PRO A 362 -18.14 -15.70 12.72
CA PRO A 362 -17.54 -16.99 13.06
C PRO A 362 -18.60 -18.09 13.22
N SER A 363 -19.90 -17.79 13.27
CA SER A 363 -20.93 -18.77 13.67
C SER A 363 -21.01 -19.97 12.73
N ARG A 364 -20.79 -19.76 11.42
CA ARG A 364 -20.72 -20.84 10.42
C ARG A 364 -19.44 -21.69 10.54
N LEU A 365 -18.33 -21.11 11.01
CA LEU A 365 -17.08 -21.85 11.31
C LEU A 365 -17.21 -22.80 12.51
N LEU A 366 -18.36 -22.81 13.21
CA LEU A 366 -18.70 -23.79 14.25
C LEU A 366 -19.39 -25.05 13.68
N GLU A 367 -19.85 -25.02 12.43
CA GLU A 367 -20.39 -26.18 11.71
C GLU A 367 -19.23 -26.98 11.12
N ARG A 368 -19.08 -28.26 11.50
CA ARG A 368 -17.84 -29.03 11.25
C ARG A 368 -17.38 -29.06 9.79
N SER A 369 -18.29 -29.35 8.85
CA SER A 369 -17.92 -29.44 7.43
C SER A 369 -17.74 -28.08 6.75
N PHE A 370 -18.26 -26.99 7.34
CA PHE A 370 -18.40 -25.71 6.64
C PHE A 370 -17.05 -25.14 6.17
N PHE A 371 -15.95 -25.41 6.87
CA PHE A 371 -14.63 -24.95 6.42
C PHE A 371 -14.11 -25.72 5.20
N ASP A 372 -14.29 -27.04 5.17
CA ASP A 372 -13.98 -27.89 4.01
C ASP A 372 -14.90 -27.55 2.82
N ASP A 373 -16.20 -27.41 3.07
CA ASP A 373 -17.22 -27.00 2.09
C ASP A 373 -16.92 -25.62 1.49
N LEU A 374 -16.46 -24.67 2.33
CA LEU A 374 -16.03 -23.33 1.91
C LEU A 374 -14.75 -23.37 1.07
N LEU A 375 -13.73 -24.13 1.49
CA LEU A 375 -12.49 -24.29 0.72
C LEU A 375 -12.75 -24.93 -0.65
N TYR A 376 -13.63 -25.94 -0.71
CA TYR A 376 -14.06 -26.53 -1.97
C TYR A 376 -14.81 -25.50 -2.85
N SER A 377 -15.76 -24.77 -2.26
CA SER A 377 -16.51 -23.71 -2.94
C SER A 377 -15.61 -22.60 -3.50
N LEU A 378 -14.53 -22.23 -2.79
CA LEU A 378 -13.54 -21.26 -3.27
C LEU A 378 -12.72 -21.79 -4.46
N ILE A 379 -12.47 -23.10 -4.53
CA ILE A 379 -11.72 -23.75 -5.63
C ILE A 379 -12.60 -23.95 -6.88
N ASP A 380 -13.88 -24.25 -6.68
CA ASP A 380 -14.84 -24.55 -7.76
C ASP A 380 -15.47 -23.29 -8.37
N GLN A 381 -15.90 -22.34 -7.54
CA GLN A 381 -16.66 -21.19 -8.02
C GLN A 381 -15.76 -20.15 -8.72
N PRO A 382 -16.22 -19.54 -9.83
CA PRO A 382 -15.45 -18.52 -10.54
C PRO A 382 -15.29 -17.24 -9.70
N GLN A 383 -14.15 -16.56 -9.84
CA GLN A 383 -14.09 -15.15 -9.49
C GLN A 383 -14.87 -14.31 -10.52
N GLN A 384 -15.14 -13.05 -10.21
CA GLN A 384 -15.55 -12.07 -11.22
C GLN A 384 -14.31 -11.58 -11.97
N GLN A 385 -14.46 -11.21 -13.25
CA GLN A 385 -13.39 -10.61 -14.04
C GLN A 385 -12.95 -9.26 -13.47
N VAL A 386 -11.68 -8.91 -13.65
CA VAL A 386 -11.11 -7.60 -13.28
C VAL A 386 -11.39 -6.62 -14.42
N ASP A 387 -12.52 -5.90 -14.34
CA ASP A 387 -12.98 -5.01 -15.41
C ASP A 387 -13.73 -3.75 -14.93
N ASP A 388 -14.55 -3.16 -15.81
CA ASP A 388 -15.35 -1.96 -15.55
C ASP A 388 -16.58 -2.17 -14.65
N SER A 389 -16.78 -3.36 -14.08
CA SER A 389 -17.97 -3.74 -13.30
C SER A 389 -17.67 -3.98 -11.83
N ILE A 390 -18.56 -3.56 -10.92
CA ILE A 390 -18.43 -3.82 -9.48
C ILE A 390 -19.80 -4.14 -8.88
N THR A 391 -19.89 -5.31 -8.23
CA THR A 391 -21.17 -5.86 -7.77
C THR A 391 -21.94 -4.95 -6.80
N HIS A 392 -23.27 -5.00 -6.86
CA HIS A 392 -24.20 -4.35 -5.92
C HIS A 392 -23.83 -4.58 -4.45
N GLY A 393 -23.39 -5.79 -4.11
CA GLY A 393 -22.99 -6.16 -2.75
C GLY A 393 -21.87 -5.28 -2.19
N LEU A 394 -20.97 -4.78 -3.06
CA LEU A 394 -19.86 -3.92 -2.68
C LEU A 394 -20.13 -2.42 -2.91
N THR A 395 -20.93 -2.05 -3.92
CA THR A 395 -21.23 -0.63 -4.26
C THR A 395 -22.42 -0.04 -3.51
N ARG A 396 -23.22 -0.84 -2.80
CA ARG A 396 -24.48 -0.36 -2.16
C ARG A 396 -24.75 -0.98 -0.78
N LEU A 397 -24.17 -2.15 -0.49
CA LEU A 397 -24.51 -2.97 0.67
C LEU A 397 -23.28 -3.38 1.51
N LEU A 398 -22.11 -2.77 1.28
CA LEU A 398 -20.88 -3.08 2.03
C LEU A 398 -21.09 -2.81 3.53
N PHE A 399 -21.00 -3.84 4.36
CA PHE A 399 -21.21 -3.75 5.80
C PHE A 399 -22.63 -3.28 6.18
N ALA A 400 -23.65 -3.55 5.34
CA ALA A 400 -25.04 -3.24 5.67
C ALA A 400 -25.53 -3.98 6.92
N GLY A 401 -25.01 -5.18 7.18
CA GLY A 401 -25.53 -6.05 8.23
C GLY A 401 -27.01 -6.35 7.97
N ARG A 402 -27.83 -6.12 9.00
CA ARG A 402 -29.30 -6.21 8.91
C ARG A 402 -29.99 -4.90 8.46
N HIS A 403 -29.25 -3.88 8.06
CA HIS A 403 -29.81 -2.63 7.53
C HIS A 403 -30.12 -2.74 6.03
N PRO A 404 -31.12 -1.99 5.50
CA PRO A 404 -31.51 -2.08 4.08
C PRO A 404 -30.55 -1.37 3.11
N PHE A 405 -29.49 -0.74 3.62
CA PHE A 405 -28.39 -0.13 2.87
C PHE A 405 -27.08 -0.31 3.63
N GLY A 406 -25.95 -0.28 2.93
CA GLY A 406 -24.60 -0.29 3.51
C GLY A 406 -23.78 0.91 3.07
N SER A 407 -22.48 0.70 2.91
CA SER A 407 -21.54 1.61 2.28
C SER A 407 -21.26 1.20 0.82
N ASP A 408 -20.52 2.06 0.12
CA ASP A 408 -20.02 1.85 -1.24
C ASP A 408 -18.49 1.76 -1.24
N LEU A 409 -17.95 0.57 -1.55
CA LEU A 409 -16.52 0.30 -1.60
C LEU A 409 -15.79 1.11 -2.69
N ALA A 410 -16.41 1.32 -3.84
CA ALA A 410 -15.80 2.06 -4.94
C ALA A 410 -15.70 3.55 -4.60
N SER A 411 -16.78 4.12 -4.05
CA SER A 411 -16.77 5.46 -3.43
C SER A 411 -15.67 5.57 -2.36
N LEU A 412 -15.58 4.60 -1.46
CA LEU A 412 -14.59 4.59 -0.38
C LEU A 412 -13.15 4.50 -0.90
N ASN A 413 -12.89 3.73 -1.96
CA ASN A 413 -11.56 3.60 -2.57
C ASN A 413 -11.11 4.90 -3.25
N ILE A 414 -12.01 5.54 -4.00
CA ILE A 414 -11.76 6.85 -4.61
C ILE A 414 -11.45 7.89 -3.53
N GLN A 415 -12.29 7.99 -2.50
CA GLN A 415 -12.12 8.95 -1.42
C GLN A 415 -10.86 8.67 -0.58
N ARG A 416 -10.49 7.38 -0.41
CA ARG A 416 -9.24 6.95 0.25
C ARG A 416 -8.01 7.36 -0.55
N GLY A 417 -8.06 7.26 -1.89
CA GLY A 417 -6.97 7.72 -2.75
C GLY A 417 -6.71 9.21 -2.62
N ARG A 418 -7.77 10.03 -2.66
CA ARG A 418 -7.67 11.50 -2.46
C ARG A 418 -7.18 11.87 -1.05
N ASP A 419 -7.62 11.16 -0.01
CA ASP A 419 -7.18 11.33 1.39
C ASP A 419 -5.71 10.97 1.63
N HIS A 420 -5.23 9.88 1.03
CA HIS A 420 -3.82 9.50 1.08
C HIS A 420 -2.94 10.40 0.17
N ALA A 421 -3.55 11.36 -0.54
CA ALA A 421 -2.93 12.23 -1.53
C ALA A 421 -2.18 11.46 -2.63
N LEU A 422 -2.79 10.39 -3.13
CA LEU A 422 -2.36 9.76 -4.37
C LEU A 422 -2.54 10.76 -5.53
N ARG A 423 -1.56 10.78 -6.43
CA ARG A 423 -1.62 11.58 -7.66
C ARG A 423 -2.70 11.05 -8.63
N PRO A 424 -3.11 11.86 -9.63
CA PRO A 424 -3.94 11.37 -10.72
C PRO A 424 -3.28 10.20 -11.46
N TYR A 425 -4.12 9.36 -12.08
CA TYR A 425 -3.75 8.15 -12.81
C TYR A 425 -2.61 8.35 -13.82
N ASN A 426 -2.62 9.45 -14.58
CA ASN A 426 -1.61 9.72 -15.60
C ASN A 426 -0.18 9.90 -15.04
N ASP A 427 -0.02 10.41 -13.81
CA ASP A 427 1.31 10.51 -13.18
C ASP A 427 1.90 9.12 -12.89
N TYR A 428 1.04 8.14 -12.57
CA TYR A 428 1.47 6.76 -12.37
C TYR A 428 1.71 6.03 -13.69
N ARG A 429 0.98 6.36 -14.76
CA ARG A 429 1.29 5.89 -16.12
C ARG A 429 2.68 6.37 -16.55
N GLU A 430 2.96 7.66 -16.40
CA GLU A 430 4.26 8.25 -16.73
C GLU A 430 5.39 7.67 -15.86
N TRP A 431 5.13 7.44 -14.57
CA TRP A 431 6.03 6.70 -13.70
C TRP A 431 6.24 5.24 -14.12
N ALA A 432 5.25 4.57 -14.70
CA ALA A 432 5.39 3.23 -15.28
C ALA A 432 6.06 3.23 -16.68
N GLY A 433 6.39 4.41 -17.23
CA GLY A 433 6.96 4.55 -18.58
C GLY A 433 5.91 4.45 -19.70
N LEU A 434 4.63 4.59 -19.37
CA LEU A 434 3.50 4.54 -20.28
C LEU A 434 3.08 5.96 -20.70
N PRO A 435 2.58 6.16 -21.94
CA PRO A 435 2.09 7.47 -22.36
C PRO A 435 0.85 7.89 -21.55
N ARG A 436 0.80 9.16 -21.11
CA ARG A 436 -0.37 9.77 -20.46
C ARG A 436 -1.60 9.69 -21.39
N ILE A 437 -2.78 9.54 -20.82
CA ILE A 437 -4.06 9.60 -21.53
C ILE A 437 -4.46 11.07 -21.69
N THR A 438 -4.53 11.56 -22.92
CA THR A 438 -4.91 12.96 -23.24
C THR A 438 -6.37 13.09 -23.66
N ASN A 439 -7.06 11.99 -23.97
CA ASN A 439 -8.46 11.97 -24.38
C ASN A 439 -9.19 10.74 -23.80
N PHE A 440 -10.40 10.95 -23.27
CA PHE A 440 -11.26 9.89 -22.72
C PHE A 440 -11.54 8.73 -23.69
N GLN A 441 -11.58 8.95 -25.01
CA GLN A 441 -11.77 7.85 -25.98
C GLN A 441 -10.65 6.78 -25.92
N GLN A 442 -9.50 7.08 -25.32
CA GLN A 442 -8.42 6.10 -25.11
C GLN A 442 -8.74 5.06 -24.01
N PHE A 443 -9.78 5.28 -23.18
CA PHE A 443 -10.35 4.26 -22.28
C PHE A 443 -11.38 3.35 -22.99
N GLY A 444 -11.51 3.43 -24.32
CA GLY A 444 -12.47 2.62 -25.07
C GLY A 444 -13.92 2.90 -24.68
N PRO A 445 -14.80 1.88 -24.60
CA PRO A 445 -16.23 2.05 -24.32
C PRO A 445 -16.58 2.74 -23.00
N VAL A 446 -15.67 2.73 -22.01
CA VAL A 446 -15.88 3.41 -20.71
C VAL A 446 -15.57 4.91 -20.80
N GLY A 447 -14.87 5.34 -21.85
CA GLY A 447 -14.47 6.73 -22.08
C GLY A 447 -15.63 7.73 -22.06
N GLU A 448 -16.78 7.38 -22.65
CA GLU A 448 -17.96 8.25 -22.62
C GLU A 448 -18.52 8.43 -21.20
N ARG A 449 -18.50 7.36 -20.39
CA ARG A 449 -18.95 7.41 -18.99
C ARG A 449 -17.99 8.25 -18.14
N LEU A 450 -16.68 8.10 -18.33
CA LEU A 450 -15.67 8.96 -17.70
C LEU A 450 -15.83 10.44 -18.10
N ALA A 451 -16.02 10.73 -19.39
CA ALA A 451 -16.19 12.09 -19.91
C ALA A 451 -17.48 12.77 -19.40
N SER A 452 -18.46 12.00 -18.94
CA SER A 452 -19.69 12.53 -18.35
C SER A 452 -19.55 12.97 -16.88
N VAL A 453 -18.44 12.63 -16.20
CA VAL A 453 -18.18 13.01 -14.80
C VAL A 453 -16.86 13.75 -14.59
N TYR A 454 -15.79 13.45 -15.34
CA TYR A 454 -14.52 14.17 -15.25
C TYR A 454 -14.42 15.24 -16.36
N ASP A 455 -14.07 16.47 -15.98
CA ASP A 455 -13.70 17.55 -16.92
C ASP A 455 -12.51 17.17 -17.83
N SER A 456 -11.56 16.39 -17.32
CA SER A 456 -10.26 16.10 -17.96
C SER A 456 -9.74 14.69 -17.60
N PRO A 457 -9.15 13.96 -18.57
CA PRO A 457 -8.48 12.67 -18.29
C PRO A 457 -7.31 12.80 -17.30
N GLU A 458 -6.68 13.97 -17.23
CA GLU A 458 -5.57 14.26 -16.31
C GLU A 458 -6.01 14.28 -14.83
N ASP A 459 -7.31 14.32 -14.54
CA ASP A 459 -7.84 14.34 -13.18
C ASP A 459 -8.39 13.01 -12.67
N VAL A 460 -8.38 11.96 -13.49
CA VAL A 460 -8.87 10.62 -13.13
C VAL A 460 -8.09 10.07 -11.92
N ASP A 461 -8.79 9.67 -10.85
CA ASP A 461 -8.13 9.08 -9.67
C ASP A 461 -7.46 7.73 -10.02
N LEU A 462 -6.25 7.48 -9.49
CA LEU A 462 -5.45 6.29 -9.80
C LEU A 462 -6.24 4.98 -9.77
N TRP A 463 -7.05 4.77 -8.72
CA TRP A 463 -7.81 3.54 -8.55
C TRP A 463 -8.84 3.31 -9.66
N VAL A 464 -9.44 4.38 -10.18
CA VAL A 464 -10.38 4.32 -11.30
C VAL A 464 -9.63 4.04 -12.60
N GLY A 465 -8.60 4.83 -12.90
CA GLY A 465 -7.89 4.73 -14.17
C GLY A 465 -7.17 3.40 -14.37
N GLY A 466 -6.54 2.85 -13.33
CA GLY A 466 -5.81 1.58 -13.40
C GLY A 466 -6.70 0.32 -13.40
N LEU A 467 -7.92 0.40 -12.85
CA LEU A 467 -8.91 -0.69 -12.94
C LEU A 467 -9.54 -0.76 -14.35
N LEU A 468 -9.60 0.36 -15.05
CA LEU A 468 -10.10 0.47 -16.43
C LEU A 468 -9.03 0.22 -17.51
N GLU A 469 -7.81 -0.17 -17.13
CA GLU A 469 -6.82 -0.64 -18.10
C GLU A 469 -7.12 -2.08 -18.53
N PRO A 470 -7.04 -2.41 -19.85
CA PRO A 470 -7.12 -3.80 -20.29
C PRO A 470 -5.93 -4.60 -19.72
N PRO A 471 -6.11 -5.90 -19.38
CA PRO A 471 -5.07 -6.69 -18.71
C PRO A 471 -3.76 -6.77 -19.51
N ALA A 472 -2.64 -6.75 -18.80
CA ALA A 472 -1.31 -6.73 -19.42
C ALA A 472 -0.99 -8.04 -20.17
N PRO A 473 -0.14 -8.00 -21.23
CA PRO A 473 0.23 -9.18 -22.01
C PRO A 473 0.84 -10.31 -21.16
N GLY A 474 0.64 -11.55 -21.61
CA GLY A 474 1.17 -12.74 -20.93
C GLY A 474 0.22 -13.40 -19.92
N GLY A 475 -1.04 -12.97 -19.87
CA GLY A 475 -2.07 -13.56 -18.98
C GLY A 475 -2.11 -12.94 -17.57
N ALA A 476 -1.74 -11.65 -17.45
CA ALA A 476 -1.98 -10.90 -16.23
C ALA A 476 -3.49 -10.64 -16.03
N LEU A 477 -3.91 -10.42 -14.78
CA LEU A 477 -5.28 -9.99 -14.43
C LEU A 477 -5.46 -8.47 -14.40
N VAL A 478 -4.37 -7.70 -14.30
CA VAL A 478 -4.41 -6.23 -14.18
C VAL A 478 -3.70 -5.56 -15.34
N GLY A 479 -4.07 -4.32 -15.63
CA GLY A 479 -3.44 -3.53 -16.67
C GLY A 479 -1.99 -3.10 -16.34
N PRO A 480 -1.25 -2.59 -17.35
CA PRO A 480 0.18 -2.30 -17.24
C PRO A 480 0.59 -1.40 -16.05
N THR A 481 -0.18 -0.36 -15.71
CA THR A 481 0.16 0.56 -14.61
C THR A 481 0.11 -0.15 -13.26
N PHE A 482 -0.95 -0.91 -13.00
CA PHE A 482 -1.05 -1.73 -11.79
C PHE A 482 -0.05 -2.90 -11.79
N ALA A 483 0.20 -3.52 -12.94
CA ALA A 483 1.23 -4.56 -13.06
C ALA A 483 2.62 -4.02 -12.65
N THR A 484 3.01 -2.81 -13.07
CA THR A 484 4.28 -2.20 -12.68
C THR A 484 4.30 -1.82 -11.18
N ILE A 485 3.23 -1.22 -10.65
CA ILE A 485 3.15 -0.84 -9.22
C ILE A 485 3.23 -2.08 -8.31
N LEU A 486 2.47 -3.14 -8.62
CA LEU A 486 2.51 -4.40 -7.87
C LEU A 486 3.87 -5.08 -7.98
N SER A 487 4.48 -5.09 -9.18
CA SER A 487 5.80 -5.69 -9.38
C SER A 487 6.90 -5.00 -8.58
N GLU A 488 6.92 -3.66 -8.56
CA GLU A 488 7.85 -2.88 -7.73
C GLU A 488 7.62 -3.14 -6.23
N GLN A 489 6.36 -3.24 -5.79
CA GLN A 489 6.03 -3.52 -4.39
C GLN A 489 6.43 -4.94 -3.94
N PHE A 490 6.11 -5.97 -4.73
CA PHE A 490 6.50 -7.34 -4.43
C PHE A 490 8.01 -7.57 -4.56
N ALA A 491 8.69 -6.88 -5.49
CA ALA A 491 10.15 -6.88 -5.54
C ALA A 491 10.77 -6.30 -4.26
N ARG A 492 10.25 -5.16 -3.75
CA ARG A 492 10.69 -4.58 -2.48
C ARG A 492 10.45 -5.48 -1.29
N LEU A 493 9.28 -6.13 -1.21
CA LEU A 493 8.97 -7.10 -0.14
C LEU A 493 9.88 -8.34 -0.18
N LYS A 494 10.29 -8.79 -1.37
CA LYS A 494 11.20 -9.93 -1.54
C LYS A 494 12.66 -9.59 -1.26
N TYR A 495 13.20 -8.56 -1.91
CA TYR A 495 14.63 -8.23 -1.87
C TYR A 495 15.02 -7.36 -0.67
N GLY A 496 14.07 -6.62 -0.09
CA GLY A 496 14.27 -5.88 1.15
C GLY A 496 14.11 -6.71 2.43
N ASP A 497 13.63 -7.95 2.33
CA ASP A 497 13.44 -8.85 3.47
C ASP A 497 14.67 -9.72 3.72
N ARG A 498 15.41 -9.38 4.78
CA ARG A 498 16.59 -10.13 5.26
C ARG A 498 16.28 -11.60 5.49
N TYR A 499 15.09 -11.91 6.01
CA TYR A 499 14.65 -13.25 6.38
C TYR A 499 13.86 -13.97 5.26
N TYR A 500 13.87 -13.44 4.03
CA TYR A 500 13.20 -14.09 2.89
C TYR A 500 13.73 -15.52 2.73
N TYR A 501 12.84 -16.49 2.51
CA TYR A 501 13.14 -17.89 2.81
C TYR A 501 14.32 -18.48 2.00
N THR A 502 14.62 -17.96 0.81
CA THR A 502 15.77 -18.40 0.00
C THR A 502 17.11 -17.74 0.39
N ASN A 503 17.13 -16.81 1.34
CA ASN A 503 18.33 -16.08 1.74
C ASN A 503 19.26 -16.97 2.58
N GLY A 504 20.53 -17.06 2.16
CA GLY A 504 21.55 -17.86 2.82
C GLY A 504 22.19 -17.21 4.05
N PRO A 505 23.17 -17.89 4.68
CA PRO A 505 23.80 -17.49 5.94
C PRO A 505 24.54 -16.15 5.91
N GLN A 506 24.86 -15.62 4.72
CA GLN A 506 25.49 -14.30 4.54
C GLN A 506 24.58 -13.14 4.98
N HIS A 507 23.26 -13.33 4.98
CA HIS A 507 22.29 -12.28 5.32
C HIS A 507 21.29 -12.74 6.38
N ASN A 508 20.82 -13.99 6.32
CA ASN A 508 19.80 -14.55 7.21
C ASN A 508 20.44 -15.48 8.27
N PRO A 509 20.46 -15.12 9.58
CA PRO A 509 20.99 -16.01 10.62
C PRO A 509 20.10 -17.24 10.87
N GLY A 510 18.83 -17.19 10.46
CA GLY A 510 17.87 -18.30 10.44
C GLY A 510 17.62 -18.85 9.04
N TYR A 511 18.65 -18.86 8.18
CA TYR A 511 18.56 -19.44 6.84
C TYR A 511 18.10 -20.90 6.85
N PHE A 512 17.30 -21.29 5.86
CA PHE A 512 16.97 -22.69 5.63
C PHE A 512 18.14 -23.42 4.96
N THR A 513 18.42 -24.65 5.37
CA THR A 513 19.42 -25.51 4.71
C THR A 513 18.94 -25.95 3.33
N VAL A 514 19.85 -26.41 2.46
CA VAL A 514 19.49 -26.90 1.12
C VAL A 514 18.44 -28.03 1.18
N GLY A 515 18.54 -28.93 2.17
CA GLY A 515 17.55 -29.98 2.38
C GLY A 515 16.18 -29.43 2.82
N GLN A 516 16.16 -28.40 3.66
CA GLN A 516 14.91 -27.72 4.06
C GLN A 516 14.27 -26.97 2.89
N LEU A 517 15.06 -26.27 2.07
CA LEU A 517 14.59 -25.62 0.84
C LEU A 517 14.02 -26.62 -0.18
N GLN A 518 14.63 -27.80 -0.32
CA GLN A 518 14.10 -28.88 -1.16
C GLN A 518 12.75 -29.41 -0.67
N GLN A 519 12.48 -29.38 0.64
CA GLN A 519 11.18 -29.78 1.21
C GLN A 519 10.14 -28.66 1.07
N ILE A 520 10.51 -27.40 1.32
CA ILE A 520 9.64 -26.23 1.08
C ILE A 520 9.22 -26.16 -0.40
N GLY A 521 10.16 -26.37 -1.32
CA GLY A 521 9.91 -26.34 -2.76
C GLY A 521 9.00 -27.44 -3.33
N ARG A 522 8.59 -28.42 -2.50
CA ARG A 522 7.57 -29.42 -2.85
C ARG A 522 6.15 -29.00 -2.44
N VAL A 523 6.02 -28.01 -1.55
CA VAL A 523 4.73 -27.60 -1.00
C VAL A 523 3.96 -26.77 -2.02
N SER A 524 2.72 -27.17 -2.29
CA SER A 524 1.74 -26.39 -3.05
C SER A 524 0.59 -25.96 -2.12
N LEU A 525 -0.19 -24.94 -2.51
CA LEU A 525 -1.39 -24.59 -1.75
C LEU A 525 -2.42 -25.75 -1.77
N ALA A 526 -2.43 -26.58 -2.81
CA ALA A 526 -3.18 -27.84 -2.86
C ALA A 526 -2.74 -28.81 -1.74
N THR A 527 -1.43 -29.00 -1.56
CA THR A 527 -0.86 -29.79 -0.45
C THR A 527 -1.27 -29.22 0.91
N VAL A 528 -1.22 -27.90 1.08
CA VAL A 528 -1.59 -27.23 2.35
C VAL A 528 -3.07 -27.45 2.67
N ILE A 529 -3.96 -27.28 1.69
CA ILE A 529 -5.41 -27.54 1.86
C ILE A 529 -5.64 -29.01 2.21
N CYS A 530 -5.10 -29.95 1.42
CA CYS A 530 -5.22 -31.39 1.67
C CYS A 530 -4.63 -31.88 3.02
N ALA A 531 -3.80 -31.08 3.68
CA ALA A 531 -3.22 -31.39 4.99
C ALA A 531 -4.01 -30.80 6.17
N ASN A 532 -5.06 -29.99 5.93
CA ASN A 532 -5.82 -29.26 6.95
C ASN A 532 -7.36 -29.39 6.81
N ILE A 533 -7.83 -30.32 5.97
CA ILE A 533 -9.24 -30.72 5.83
C ILE A 533 -9.53 -32.02 6.62
N ASP A 534 -10.77 -32.25 7.06
CA ASP A 534 -11.12 -33.32 8.00
C ASP A 534 -11.06 -34.73 7.36
N HIS A 535 -11.38 -34.84 6.05
CA HIS A 535 -11.54 -36.12 5.33
C HIS A 535 -10.75 -36.22 4.01
N PRO A 536 -9.41 -36.04 4.00
CA PRO A 536 -8.61 -35.96 2.77
C PRO A 536 -8.61 -37.25 1.92
N GLU A 537 -9.05 -38.38 2.46
CA GLU A 537 -9.34 -39.59 1.68
C GLU A 537 -10.52 -39.49 0.71
N ALA A 538 -11.49 -38.62 0.99
CA ALA A 538 -12.68 -38.42 0.16
C ALA A 538 -12.49 -37.31 -0.89
N PHE A 539 -11.48 -36.45 -0.72
CA PHE A 539 -11.30 -35.25 -1.53
C PHE A 539 -10.26 -35.40 -2.65
N SER A 540 -10.56 -34.73 -3.77
CA SER A 540 -9.62 -34.49 -4.88
C SER A 540 -9.59 -33.01 -5.19
N VAL A 541 -8.39 -32.45 -5.39
CA VAL A 541 -8.18 -31.01 -5.67
C VAL A 541 -7.33 -30.84 -6.92
N PRO A 542 -7.54 -29.77 -7.73
CA PRO A 542 -6.64 -29.44 -8.83
C PRO A 542 -5.21 -29.17 -8.32
N GLN A 543 -4.20 -29.46 -9.15
CA GLN A 543 -2.80 -29.17 -8.80
C GLN A 543 -2.53 -27.67 -8.67
N ASN A 544 -3.18 -26.85 -9.52
CA ASN A 544 -3.22 -25.40 -9.33
C ASN A 544 -4.62 -24.98 -8.84
N VAL A 545 -4.73 -24.77 -7.53
CA VAL A 545 -5.98 -24.38 -6.86
C VAL A 545 -6.42 -22.93 -7.12
N PHE A 546 -5.70 -22.15 -7.93
CA PHE A 546 -6.16 -20.83 -8.40
C PHE A 546 -6.83 -20.86 -9.79
N LEU A 547 -6.71 -21.99 -10.48
CA LEU A 547 -7.34 -22.22 -11.79
C LEU A 547 -8.55 -23.13 -11.63
N HIS A 548 -9.54 -22.95 -12.49
CA HIS A 548 -10.71 -23.84 -12.55
C HIS A 548 -10.32 -25.32 -12.68
N PRO A 549 -11.02 -26.24 -11.99
CA PRO A 549 -10.93 -27.67 -12.25
C PRO A 549 -11.22 -27.99 -13.72
N ASN A 550 -10.34 -28.74 -14.38
CA ASN A 550 -10.53 -29.11 -15.78
C ASN A 550 -9.82 -30.42 -16.14
N GLU A 551 -10.57 -31.41 -16.62
CA GLU A 551 -10.07 -32.77 -16.92
C GLU A 551 -8.84 -32.84 -17.84
N HIS A 552 -8.59 -31.81 -18.66
CA HIS A 552 -7.51 -31.81 -19.65
C HIS A 552 -6.38 -30.82 -19.33
N LYS A 553 -6.63 -29.79 -18.51
CA LYS A 553 -5.68 -28.71 -18.22
C LYS A 553 -5.28 -28.58 -16.75
N ASN A 554 -6.17 -28.94 -15.84
CA ASN A 554 -5.99 -28.81 -14.38
C ASN A 554 -6.88 -29.86 -13.67
N PRO A 555 -6.65 -31.16 -13.91
CA PRO A 555 -7.53 -32.20 -13.39
C PRO A 555 -7.42 -32.29 -11.86
N PRO A 556 -8.54 -32.47 -11.13
CA PRO A 556 -8.51 -32.83 -9.72
C PRO A 556 -7.76 -34.15 -9.52
N VAL A 557 -6.84 -34.17 -8.56
CA VAL A 557 -6.11 -35.37 -8.13
C VAL A 557 -6.44 -35.68 -6.66
N PRO A 558 -6.55 -36.95 -6.25
CA PRO A 558 -6.84 -37.30 -4.86
C PRO A 558 -5.81 -36.70 -3.91
N CYS A 559 -6.23 -36.10 -2.78
CA CYS A 559 -5.32 -35.46 -1.83
C CYS A 559 -4.15 -36.37 -1.40
N ARG A 560 -4.43 -37.68 -1.24
CA ARG A 560 -3.43 -38.75 -0.94
C ARG A 560 -2.32 -38.93 -1.99
N SER A 561 -2.45 -38.32 -3.18
CA SER A 561 -1.45 -38.39 -4.26
C SER A 561 -0.51 -37.18 -4.30
N LEU A 562 -0.80 -36.11 -3.54
CA LEU A 562 0.05 -34.93 -3.47
C LEU A 562 1.25 -35.16 -2.53
N PRO A 563 2.45 -34.65 -2.87
CA PRO A 563 3.61 -34.76 -2.00
C PRO A 563 3.46 -33.87 -0.77
N GLY A 564 3.56 -34.48 0.42
CA GLY A 564 3.67 -33.77 1.71
C GLY A 564 5.09 -33.27 1.98
N ILE A 565 5.24 -32.45 3.03
CA ILE A 565 6.53 -31.94 3.49
C ILE A 565 7.21 -32.92 4.47
N GLU A 566 8.44 -33.35 4.19
CA GLU A 566 9.18 -34.23 5.10
C GLU A 566 9.95 -33.40 6.14
N LEU A 567 9.38 -33.27 7.36
CA LEU A 567 10.00 -32.51 8.46
C LEU A 567 11.30 -33.13 9.02
N SER A 568 11.78 -34.23 8.45
CA SER A 568 13.07 -34.86 8.78
C SER A 568 14.25 -33.91 8.61
N ALA A 569 14.18 -32.96 7.67
CA ALA A 569 15.20 -31.94 7.44
C ALA A 569 15.31 -30.87 8.55
N TRP A 570 14.42 -30.88 9.55
CA TRP A 570 14.48 -30.03 10.76
C TRP A 570 14.94 -30.79 12.02
N ARG A 571 15.31 -32.06 11.90
CA ARG A 571 15.75 -32.88 13.05
C ARG A 571 17.14 -32.44 13.55
N GLY A 572 17.17 -31.63 14.62
CA GLY A 572 18.38 -31.28 15.36
C GLY A 572 18.94 -29.87 15.08
N HIS A 573 18.08 -28.89 14.78
CA HIS A 573 18.44 -27.49 14.51
C HIS A 573 17.90 -26.50 15.57
#